data_AF-A0A7X5TBI2-F1
#
_entry.id   AF-A0A7X5TBI2-F1
#
_cell.length_a   1.000
_cell.length_b   1.000
_cell.length_c   1.000
_cell.angle_alpha   90.00
_cell.angle_beta   90.00
_cell.angle_gamma   90.00
#
_symmetry.space_group_name_H-M   'P 1'
#
loop_
_entity.id
_entity.type
_entity.pdbx_description
1 polymer ?
#
loop_
_entity_poly.entity_id
_entity_poly.type
_entity_poly.pdbx_seq_one_letter_code
_entity_poly.pdbx_strand_id
1 'polypeptide(L)'
;MNMAHYGNLIVMMQRITLCIVFLFFIAFSFNLSGMQLREDSGMLKPATQKLLALFDVSEDEVEQQWLQARKERWEMHCSLENKLEIALPTLKEIGCVDAVHAPLEHYDYALVLGAIGPVMQLRLDYLYEEWKRGVRFDQIVLLSGRRDLDPKMEMIPEGAQFETDLFLHLFDRHPLKNLASHLVIDSPKQQLEDGTWRRPTTQSTIEEWLKTSPTPGKCLAASSQPFVGYQEAVIKSILPSTFDVDGVGSEITYPYSLAIYLDNIAKWLYYEDKR
;
A
#
# COMPACT_ATOMS: atom_id res chain seq x y z
N MET A 1 -39.89 -16.78 45.09
CA MET A 1 -38.83 -16.21 44.24
C MET A 1 -38.26 -17.35 43.41
N ASN A 2 -38.52 -17.34 42.10
CA ASN A 2 -38.56 -18.55 41.27
C ASN A 2 -37.18 -18.88 40.67
N MET A 3 -36.48 -19.89 41.22
CA MET A 3 -35.13 -20.27 40.78
C MET A 3 -35.05 -20.79 39.33
N ALA A 4 -36.17 -21.22 38.76
CA ALA A 4 -36.24 -21.67 37.36
C ALA A 4 -35.95 -20.54 36.34
N HIS A 5 -36.15 -19.27 36.71
CA HIS A 5 -35.96 -18.17 35.77
C HIS A 5 -34.48 -17.79 35.55
N TYR A 6 -33.62 -18.06 36.53
CA TYR A 6 -32.19 -17.72 36.47
C TYR A 6 -31.38 -18.70 35.60
N GLY A 7 -31.78 -19.98 35.55
CA GLY A 7 -31.10 -20.98 34.71
C GLY A 7 -31.17 -20.67 33.22
N ASN A 8 -32.33 -20.21 32.74
CA ASN A 8 -32.52 -19.86 31.33
C ASN A 8 -31.71 -18.62 30.91
N LEU A 9 -31.50 -17.66 31.81
CA LEU A 9 -30.72 -16.45 31.52
C LEU A 9 -29.22 -16.76 31.38
N ILE A 10 -28.68 -17.63 32.23
CA ILE A 10 -27.27 -18.04 32.16
C ILE A 10 -26.97 -18.80 30.87
N VAL A 11 -27.84 -19.73 30.47
CA VAL A 11 -27.69 -20.49 29.23
C VAL A 11 -27.82 -19.58 28.00
N MET A 12 -28.70 -18.57 28.05
CA MET A 12 -28.83 -17.58 26.99
C MET A 12 -27.59 -16.68 26.87
N MET A 13 -27.02 -16.21 27.98
CA MET A 13 -25.79 -15.41 27.96
C MET A 13 -24.60 -16.22 27.45
N GLN A 14 -24.46 -17.48 27.85
CA GLN A 14 -23.39 -18.36 27.34
C GLN A 14 -23.49 -18.59 25.82
N ARG A 15 -24.71 -18.73 25.28
CA ARG A 15 -24.93 -18.86 23.83
C ARG A 15 -24.61 -17.57 23.06
N ILE A 16 -24.95 -16.41 23.62
CA ILE A 16 -24.61 -15.11 23.02
C ILE A 16 -23.09 -14.91 23.02
N THR A 17 -22.40 -15.19 24.14
CA THR A 17 -20.94 -15.09 24.21
C THR A 17 -20.26 -16.04 23.22
N LEU A 18 -20.75 -17.28 23.09
CA LEU A 18 -20.18 -18.24 22.14
C LEU A 18 -20.40 -17.80 20.68
N CYS A 19 -21.58 -17.26 20.33
CA CYS A 19 -21.83 -16.71 18.99
C CYS A 19 -20.97 -15.47 18.70
N ILE A 20 -20.76 -14.59 19.67
CA ILE A 20 -19.89 -13.41 19.51
C ILE A 20 -18.44 -13.86 19.31
N VAL A 21 -17.93 -14.81 20.10
CA VAL A 21 -16.57 -15.36 19.94
C VAL A 21 -16.41 -16.06 18.58
N PHE A 22 -17.43 -16.81 18.12
CA PHE A 22 -17.37 -17.49 16.82
C PHE A 22 -17.45 -16.52 15.63
N LEU A 23 -18.25 -15.45 15.74
CA LEU A 23 -18.28 -14.37 14.74
C LEU A 23 -16.98 -13.57 14.72
N PHE A 24 -16.35 -13.34 15.88
CA PHE A 24 -15.01 -12.74 15.95
C PHE A 24 -13.96 -13.65 15.31
N PHE A 25 -13.99 -14.97 15.55
CA PHE A 25 -13.05 -15.91 14.92
C PHE A 25 -13.24 -16.01 13.40
N ILE A 26 -14.48 -15.99 12.89
CA ILE A 26 -14.73 -15.97 11.44
C ILE A 26 -14.26 -14.63 10.85
N ALA A 27 -14.53 -13.49 11.49
CA ALA A 27 -14.06 -12.20 10.99
C ALA A 27 -12.53 -12.03 11.03
N PHE A 28 -11.83 -12.71 11.95
CA PHE A 28 -10.38 -12.63 12.09
C PHE A 28 -9.63 -13.62 11.17
N SER A 29 -10.27 -14.72 10.76
CA SER A 29 -9.61 -15.76 9.95
C SER A 29 -9.47 -15.40 8.46
N PHE A 30 -10.09 -14.31 8.00
CA PHE A 30 -10.08 -13.92 6.57
C PHE A 30 -9.11 -12.78 6.22
N ASN A 31 -8.33 -12.24 7.17
CA ASN A 31 -7.49 -11.06 6.92
C ASN A 31 -5.99 -11.25 7.23
N LEU A 32 -5.50 -12.49 7.24
CA LEU A 32 -4.07 -12.78 7.44
C LEU A 32 -3.30 -13.02 6.13
N SER A 33 -3.98 -13.06 5.00
CA SER A 33 -3.32 -13.04 3.70
C SER A 33 -3.00 -11.59 3.36
N GLY A 34 -1.72 -11.25 3.23
CA GLY A 34 -1.30 -9.94 2.70
C GLY A 34 -2.01 -9.61 1.39
N MET A 35 -1.99 -8.34 0.97
CA MET A 35 -2.61 -7.97 -0.29
C MET A 35 -1.90 -8.72 -1.43
N GLN A 36 -2.59 -9.72 -1.96
CA GLN A 36 -2.10 -10.53 -3.06
C GLN A 36 -3.17 -10.69 -4.12
N LEU A 37 -2.76 -10.71 -5.39
CA LEU A 37 -3.62 -11.03 -6.53
C LEU A 37 -3.70 -12.54 -6.78
N ARG A 38 -2.71 -13.29 -6.27
CA ARG A 38 -2.66 -14.75 -6.26
C ARG A 38 -3.01 -15.35 -4.90
N GLU A 39 -3.47 -16.59 -4.92
CA GLU A 39 -3.49 -17.48 -3.77
C GLU A 39 -2.11 -18.09 -3.52
N ASP A 40 -1.90 -18.70 -2.35
CA ASP A 40 -0.66 -19.44 -2.04
C ASP A 40 -0.38 -20.59 -3.02
N SER A 41 -1.41 -21.05 -3.74
CA SER A 41 -1.30 -22.04 -4.81
C SER A 41 -0.64 -21.50 -6.09
N GLY A 42 -0.45 -20.17 -6.19
CA GLY A 42 -0.01 -19.46 -7.39
C GLY A 42 -1.15 -19.08 -8.34
N MET A 43 -2.36 -19.59 -8.12
CA MET A 43 -3.52 -19.28 -8.95
C MET A 43 -4.02 -17.85 -8.69
N LEU A 44 -4.46 -17.16 -9.74
CA LEU A 44 -5.15 -15.87 -9.59
C LEU A 44 -6.40 -16.02 -8.72
N LYS A 45 -6.61 -15.08 -7.80
CA LYS A 45 -7.84 -15.01 -7.01
C LYS A 45 -9.07 -14.82 -7.92
N PRO A 46 -10.26 -15.31 -7.52
CA PRO A 46 -11.47 -15.19 -8.33
C PRO A 46 -11.81 -13.75 -8.77
N ALA A 47 -11.57 -12.77 -7.91
CA ALA A 47 -11.80 -11.36 -8.23
C ALA A 47 -10.86 -10.87 -9.35
N THR A 48 -9.58 -11.26 -9.32
CA THR A 48 -8.60 -10.95 -10.36
C THR A 48 -9.00 -11.61 -11.68
N GLN A 49 -9.35 -12.90 -11.66
CA GLN A 49 -9.84 -13.63 -12.84
C GLN A 49 -11.09 -12.98 -13.46
N LYS A 50 -12.03 -12.54 -12.62
CA LYS A 50 -13.24 -11.83 -13.04
C LYS A 50 -12.91 -10.49 -13.71
N LEU A 51 -11.89 -9.77 -13.22
CA LEU A 51 -11.44 -8.53 -13.85
C LEU A 51 -10.83 -8.80 -15.22
N LEU A 52 -9.95 -9.80 -15.32
CA LEU A 52 -9.36 -10.22 -16.59
C LEU A 52 -10.45 -10.56 -17.62
N ALA A 53 -11.44 -11.35 -17.22
CA ALA A 53 -12.58 -11.71 -18.06
C ALA A 53 -13.46 -10.51 -18.48
N LEU A 54 -13.63 -9.49 -17.63
CA LEU A 54 -14.38 -8.27 -17.95
C LEU A 54 -13.77 -7.49 -19.13
N PHE A 55 -12.46 -7.61 -19.30
CA PHE A 55 -11.70 -6.92 -20.33
C PHE A 55 -11.25 -7.82 -21.48
N ASP A 56 -11.60 -9.11 -21.44
CA ASP A 56 -11.20 -10.10 -22.44
C ASP A 56 -9.67 -10.17 -22.60
N VAL A 57 -8.97 -10.18 -21.47
CA VAL A 57 -7.50 -10.23 -21.40
C VAL A 57 -7.09 -11.49 -20.66
N SER A 58 -6.20 -12.30 -21.25
CA SER A 58 -5.58 -13.42 -20.53
C SER A 58 -4.43 -12.94 -19.65
N GLU A 59 -4.05 -13.74 -18.66
CA GLU A 59 -2.97 -13.42 -17.72
C GLU A 59 -1.65 -13.08 -18.44
N ASP A 60 -1.28 -13.88 -19.46
CA ASP A 60 -0.07 -13.70 -20.26
C ASP A 60 -0.06 -12.40 -21.09
N GLU A 61 -1.24 -11.81 -21.31
CA GLU A 61 -1.40 -10.59 -22.11
C GLU A 61 -1.46 -9.32 -21.24
N VAL A 62 -1.60 -9.45 -19.91
CA VAL A 62 -1.81 -8.31 -19.01
C VAL A 62 -0.69 -7.28 -19.15
N GLU A 63 0.57 -7.71 -19.12
CA GLU A 63 1.70 -6.78 -19.24
C GLU A 63 1.67 -6.06 -20.60
N GLN A 64 1.38 -6.77 -21.68
CA GLN A 64 1.37 -6.19 -23.02
C GLN A 64 0.22 -5.20 -23.23
N GLN A 65 -0.95 -5.49 -22.66
CA GLN A 65 -2.16 -4.70 -22.88
C GLN A 65 -2.32 -3.55 -21.89
N TRP A 66 -1.91 -3.72 -20.64
CA TRP A 66 -2.24 -2.79 -19.56
C TRP A 66 -1.04 -2.00 -19.04
N LEU A 67 0.18 -2.52 -19.15
CA LEU A 67 1.36 -1.81 -18.66
C LEU A 67 1.64 -0.58 -19.54
N GLN A 68 1.61 0.60 -18.93
CA GLN A 68 1.96 1.85 -19.61
C GLN A 68 3.38 2.27 -19.23
N ALA A 69 4.35 1.47 -19.69
CA ALA A 69 5.77 1.71 -19.42
C ALA A 69 6.20 3.12 -19.87
N ARG A 70 7.03 3.76 -19.06
CA ARG A 70 7.61 5.09 -19.30
C ARG A 70 6.62 6.26 -19.35
N LYS A 71 5.33 6.04 -19.03
CA LYS A 71 4.36 7.12 -18.87
C LYS A 71 4.20 7.52 -17.42
N GLU A 72 4.00 8.81 -17.20
CA GLU A 72 3.52 9.34 -15.94
C GLU A 72 2.01 9.10 -15.80
N ARG A 73 1.51 9.07 -14.56
CA ARG A 73 0.11 8.71 -14.29
C ARG A 73 -0.90 9.64 -14.98
N TRP A 74 -0.56 10.92 -15.12
CA TRP A 74 -1.41 11.90 -15.82
C TRP A 74 -1.36 11.77 -17.36
N GLU A 75 -0.43 10.98 -17.90
CA GLU A 75 -0.32 10.67 -19.34
C GLU A 75 -1.00 9.34 -19.69
N MET A 76 -1.46 8.61 -18.68
CA MET A 76 -2.10 7.31 -18.85
C MET A 76 -3.53 7.48 -19.34
N HIS A 77 -3.82 6.83 -20.45
CA HIS A 77 -5.14 6.79 -21.06
C HIS A 77 -5.39 5.37 -21.57
N CYS A 78 -6.64 4.93 -21.59
CA CYS A 78 -7.05 3.71 -22.25
C CYS A 78 -8.35 3.93 -23.04
N SER A 79 -8.63 3.09 -24.02
CA SER A 79 -9.89 3.13 -24.78
C SER A 79 -11.09 2.61 -23.98
N LEU A 80 -10.86 2.14 -22.75
CA LEU A 80 -11.83 1.41 -21.94
C LEU A 80 -12.38 2.25 -20.78
N GLU A 81 -12.09 3.55 -20.71
CA GLU A 81 -12.50 4.42 -19.59
C GLU A 81 -14.01 4.34 -19.29
N ASN A 82 -14.84 4.13 -20.32
CA ASN A 82 -16.28 3.95 -20.17
C ASN A 82 -16.69 2.68 -19.38
N LYS A 83 -15.76 1.75 -19.13
CA LYS A 83 -15.98 0.54 -18.32
C LYS A 83 -15.61 0.73 -16.84
N LEU A 84 -15.11 1.90 -16.41
CA LEU A 84 -14.68 2.10 -15.03
C LEU A 84 -15.78 1.76 -14.01
N GLU A 85 -16.98 2.30 -14.19
CA GLU A 85 -18.13 2.04 -13.30
C GLU A 85 -18.47 0.55 -13.17
N ILE A 86 -18.32 -0.21 -14.27
CA ILE A 86 -18.57 -1.65 -14.29
C ILE A 86 -17.43 -2.41 -13.61
N ALA A 87 -16.21 -1.91 -13.70
CA ALA A 87 -15.02 -2.51 -13.10
C ALA A 87 -14.89 -2.23 -11.60
N LEU A 88 -15.38 -1.08 -11.12
CA LEU A 88 -15.23 -0.61 -9.74
C LEU A 88 -15.58 -1.66 -8.66
N PRO A 89 -16.69 -2.41 -8.74
CA PRO A 89 -16.98 -3.45 -7.74
C PRO A 89 -15.89 -4.52 -7.66
N THR A 90 -15.34 -4.94 -8.81
CA THR A 90 -14.27 -5.94 -8.87
C THR A 90 -12.93 -5.35 -8.43
N LEU A 91 -12.64 -4.09 -8.79
CA LEU A 91 -11.46 -3.37 -8.29
C LEU A 91 -11.48 -3.21 -6.77
N LYS A 92 -12.66 -2.99 -6.19
CA LYS A 92 -12.85 -2.95 -4.73
C LYS A 92 -12.60 -4.32 -4.10
N GLU A 93 -13.13 -5.39 -4.70
CA GLU A 93 -12.93 -6.78 -4.25
C GLU A 93 -11.45 -7.21 -4.29
N ILE A 94 -10.69 -6.71 -5.27
CA ILE A 94 -9.24 -6.91 -5.40
C ILE A 94 -8.44 -6.11 -4.34
N GLY A 95 -9.08 -5.16 -3.65
CA GLY A 95 -8.42 -4.31 -2.66
C GLY A 95 -7.72 -3.10 -3.26
N CYS A 96 -8.19 -2.57 -4.39
CA CYS A 96 -7.66 -1.33 -4.98
C CYS A 96 -8.40 -0.06 -4.53
N VAL A 97 -9.47 -0.16 -3.74
CA VAL A 97 -10.37 0.98 -3.46
C VAL A 97 -10.42 1.33 -1.98
N ASP A 98 -10.77 0.36 -1.14
CA ASP A 98 -10.99 0.57 0.28
C ASP A 98 -9.66 0.74 1.04
N ALA A 99 -9.74 1.37 2.21
CA ALA A 99 -8.58 1.53 3.08
C ALA A 99 -8.04 0.17 3.54
N VAL A 100 -6.71 0.08 3.67
CA VAL A 100 -6.01 -1.12 4.11
C VAL A 100 -5.38 -0.83 5.45
N HIS A 101 -5.83 -1.53 6.49
CA HIS A 101 -5.37 -1.38 7.86
C HIS A 101 -4.25 -2.38 8.18
N ALA A 102 -3.36 -2.00 9.09
CA ALA A 102 -2.28 -2.86 9.53
C ALA A 102 -2.85 -4.12 10.26
N PRO A 103 -2.45 -5.34 9.87
CA PRO A 103 -2.93 -6.56 10.50
C PRO A 103 -2.31 -6.80 11.89
N LEU A 104 -1.08 -6.31 12.12
CA LEU A 104 -0.37 -6.44 13.38
C LEU A 104 -0.45 -5.16 14.23
N GLU A 105 -0.30 -5.32 15.54
CA GLU A 105 -0.24 -4.20 16.50
C GLU A 105 1.17 -3.59 16.61
N HIS A 106 2.22 -4.28 16.18
CA HIS A 106 3.61 -3.80 16.29
C HIS A 106 4.46 -4.21 15.08
N TYR A 107 5.31 -3.28 14.64
CA TYR A 107 6.29 -3.43 13.57
C TYR A 107 7.65 -2.86 14.01
N ASP A 108 8.74 -3.35 13.44
CA ASP A 108 10.05 -2.75 13.67
C ASP A 108 10.18 -1.43 12.87
N TYR A 109 9.63 -1.41 11.65
CA TYR A 109 9.73 -0.27 10.74
C TYR A 109 8.37 0.15 10.17
N ALA A 110 8.11 1.45 10.11
CA ALA A 110 7.10 2.02 9.23
C ALA A 110 7.78 2.68 8.02
N LEU A 111 7.61 2.10 6.84
CA LEU A 111 8.21 2.56 5.59
C LEU A 111 7.25 3.51 4.88
N VAL A 112 7.51 4.81 4.90
CA VAL A 112 6.62 5.82 4.30
C VAL A 112 7.11 6.18 2.91
N LEU A 113 6.34 5.80 1.88
CA LEU A 113 6.73 6.01 0.49
C LEU A 113 6.60 7.48 0.08
N GLY A 114 7.54 7.95 -0.74
CA GLY A 114 7.50 9.25 -1.42
C GLY A 114 6.41 9.34 -2.50
N ALA A 115 5.94 10.57 -2.74
CA ALA A 115 4.92 10.90 -3.74
C ALA A 115 4.96 12.42 -4.02
N ILE A 116 3.87 12.97 -4.56
CA ILE A 116 3.63 14.42 -4.51
C ILE A 116 3.19 14.84 -3.09
N GLY A 117 3.44 16.09 -2.71
CA GLY A 117 3.17 16.63 -1.37
C GLY A 117 1.81 16.23 -0.74
N PRO A 118 0.66 16.46 -1.40
CA PRO A 118 -0.64 16.07 -0.84
C PRO A 118 -0.78 14.57 -0.53
N VAL A 119 -0.16 13.72 -1.36
CA VAL A 119 -0.21 12.26 -1.18
C VAL A 119 0.75 11.81 -0.07
N MET A 120 1.91 12.46 0.08
CA MET A 120 2.77 12.21 1.24
C MET A 120 2.07 12.56 2.55
N GLN A 121 1.40 13.72 2.60
CA GLN A 121 0.63 14.13 3.77
C GLN A 121 -0.45 13.09 4.09
N LEU A 122 -1.21 12.64 3.08
CA LEU A 122 -2.21 11.59 3.24
C LEU A 122 -1.63 10.30 3.84
N ARG A 123 -0.43 9.90 3.42
CA ARG A 123 0.27 8.70 3.95
C ARG A 123 0.68 8.89 5.40
N LEU A 124 1.22 10.06 5.75
CA LEU A 124 1.59 10.40 7.12
C LEU A 124 0.35 10.44 8.03
N ASP A 125 -0.72 11.09 7.58
CA ASP A 125 -1.98 11.19 8.32
C ASP A 125 -2.56 9.80 8.57
N TYR A 126 -2.62 8.94 7.54
CA TYR A 126 -3.16 7.59 7.68
C TYR A 126 -2.31 6.72 8.62
N LEU A 127 -0.98 6.80 8.54
CA LEU A 127 -0.10 6.10 9.48
C LEU A 127 -0.29 6.59 10.93
N TYR A 128 -0.63 7.87 11.13
CA TYR A 128 -0.99 8.41 12.44
C TYR A 128 -2.36 7.94 12.93
N GLU A 129 -3.34 7.76 12.04
CA GLU A 129 -4.60 7.10 12.38
C GLU A 129 -4.36 5.66 12.86
N GLU A 130 -3.49 4.91 12.18
CA GLU A 130 -3.10 3.56 12.62
C GLU A 130 -2.39 3.59 13.98
N TRP A 131 -1.53 4.58 14.22
CA TRP A 131 -0.95 4.79 15.55
C TRP A 131 -2.03 5.04 16.61
N LYS A 132 -3.01 5.92 16.32
CA LYS A 132 -4.13 6.17 17.24
C LYS A 132 -4.99 4.93 17.48
N ARG A 133 -5.09 4.03 16.49
CA ARG A 133 -5.79 2.73 16.59
C ARG A 133 -5.07 1.72 17.49
N GLY A 134 -3.79 1.94 17.79
CA GLY A 134 -2.99 1.07 18.66
C GLY A 134 -1.78 0.45 17.99
N VAL A 135 -1.61 0.63 16.67
CA VAL A 135 -0.43 0.14 15.95
C VAL A 135 0.82 0.89 16.40
N ARG A 136 1.93 0.20 16.58
CA ARG A 136 3.20 0.78 17.00
C ARG A 136 4.30 0.39 16.04
N PHE A 137 5.31 1.26 15.95
CA PHE A 137 6.53 1.00 15.20
C PHE A 137 7.71 1.68 15.87
N ASP A 138 8.88 1.04 15.81
CA ASP A 138 10.08 1.50 16.52
C ASP A 138 10.83 2.59 15.73
N GLN A 139 10.82 2.48 14.41
CA GLN A 139 11.43 3.45 13.49
C GLN A 139 10.53 3.79 12.30
N ILE A 140 10.42 5.08 11.98
CA ILE A 140 9.82 5.58 10.74
C ILE A 140 10.93 5.80 9.71
N VAL A 141 10.82 5.17 8.55
CA VAL A 141 11.75 5.37 7.44
C VAL A 141 11.04 6.14 6.33
N LEU A 142 11.46 7.39 6.11
CA LEU A 142 10.96 8.21 5.01
C LEU A 142 11.71 7.85 3.73
N LEU A 143 11.03 7.13 2.83
CA LEU A 143 11.60 6.65 1.58
C LEU A 143 11.37 7.68 0.48
N SER A 144 12.35 8.54 0.26
CA SER A 144 12.28 9.63 -0.72
C SER A 144 13.43 9.57 -1.73
N GLY A 145 13.34 10.38 -2.77
CA GLY A 145 14.45 10.55 -3.70
C GLY A 145 14.60 11.95 -4.26
N ARG A 146 15.70 12.18 -4.97
CA ARG A 146 15.98 13.42 -5.71
C ARG A 146 15.14 13.55 -6.97
N ARG A 147 13.82 13.49 -6.84
CA ARG A 147 12.85 13.87 -7.88
C ARG A 147 12.64 15.38 -7.82
N ASP A 148 12.66 16.03 -8.97
CA ASP A 148 12.34 17.46 -9.07
C ASP A 148 10.87 17.69 -8.68
N LEU A 149 10.62 18.76 -7.92
CA LEU A 149 9.27 19.14 -7.50
C LEU A 149 8.50 19.81 -8.64
N ASP A 150 7.21 19.53 -8.75
CA ASP A 150 6.34 20.19 -9.73
C ASP A 150 5.52 21.32 -9.07
N PRO A 151 5.83 22.60 -9.34
CA PRO A 151 5.13 23.73 -8.73
C PRO A 151 3.65 23.83 -9.12
N LYS A 152 3.17 23.09 -10.14
CA LYS A 152 1.75 23.02 -10.50
C LYS A 152 0.98 22.05 -9.62
N MET A 153 1.65 21.04 -9.09
CA MET A 153 1.05 19.95 -8.32
C MET A 153 1.36 20.05 -6.82
N GLU A 154 2.39 20.81 -6.46
CA GLU A 154 2.97 20.81 -5.12
C GLU A 154 3.16 22.24 -4.60
N MET A 155 2.79 22.48 -3.34
CA MET A 155 3.16 23.71 -2.64
C MET A 155 4.61 23.57 -2.16
N ILE A 156 5.54 24.19 -2.88
CA ILE A 156 6.98 24.05 -2.63
C ILE A 156 7.42 24.98 -1.48
N PRO A 157 7.92 24.45 -0.35
CA PRO A 157 8.48 25.26 0.72
C PRO A 157 9.71 26.04 0.25
N GLU A 158 9.97 27.18 0.88
CA GLU A 158 11.18 27.96 0.59
C GLU A 158 12.43 27.11 0.82
N GLY A 159 13.32 27.07 -0.18
CA GLY A 159 14.57 26.31 -0.14
C GLY A 159 14.44 24.83 -0.52
N ALA A 160 13.23 24.29 -0.69
CA ALA A 160 13.04 22.90 -1.12
C ALA A 160 13.38 22.73 -2.61
N GLN A 161 14.23 21.76 -2.94
CA GLN A 161 14.64 21.45 -4.31
C GLN A 161 14.06 20.13 -4.79
N PHE A 162 14.02 19.14 -3.90
CA PHE A 162 13.63 17.77 -4.23
C PHE A 162 12.46 17.28 -3.38
N GLU A 163 11.87 16.17 -3.83
CA GLU A 163 10.87 15.40 -3.07
C GLU A 163 11.29 15.15 -1.62
N THR A 164 12.58 14.86 -1.37
CA THR A 164 13.12 14.69 -0.01
C THR A 164 12.95 15.91 0.88
N ASP A 165 13.21 17.11 0.36
CA ASP A 165 13.07 18.36 1.13
C ASP A 165 11.61 18.63 1.48
N LEU A 166 10.72 18.39 0.52
CA LEU A 166 9.27 18.49 0.74
C LEU A 166 8.80 17.48 1.79
N PHE A 167 9.26 16.23 1.70
CA PHE A 167 8.87 15.18 2.64
C PHE A 167 9.33 15.50 4.07
N LEU A 168 10.58 15.94 4.23
CA LEU A 168 11.10 16.43 5.50
C LEU A 168 10.28 17.60 6.03
N HIS A 169 9.98 18.58 5.20
CA HIS A 169 9.17 19.73 5.60
C HIS A 169 7.76 19.33 6.09
N LEU A 170 7.11 18.36 5.44
CA LEU A 170 5.82 17.83 5.88
C LEU A 170 5.95 17.05 7.20
N PHE A 171 6.91 16.14 7.27
CA PHE A 171 7.14 15.30 8.44
C PHE A 171 7.53 16.12 9.67
N ASP A 172 8.32 17.17 9.49
CA ASP A 172 8.82 18.03 10.56
C ASP A 172 7.72 18.70 11.38
N ARG A 173 6.56 18.91 10.75
CA ARG A 173 5.37 19.53 11.34
C ARG A 173 4.30 18.51 11.73
N HIS A 174 4.53 17.23 11.42
CA HIS A 174 3.55 16.18 11.63
C HIS A 174 3.71 15.55 13.04
N PRO A 175 2.62 15.20 13.74
CA PRO A 175 2.70 14.60 15.08
C PRO A 175 3.56 13.33 15.16
N LEU A 176 3.62 12.53 14.08
CA LEU A 176 4.42 11.29 14.03
C LEU A 176 5.91 11.51 14.32
N LYS A 177 6.47 12.68 14.01
CA LYS A 177 7.89 12.97 14.23
C LYS A 177 8.34 12.69 15.67
N ASN A 178 7.45 12.93 16.64
CA ASN A 178 7.74 12.82 18.05
C ASN A 178 7.34 11.46 18.66
N LEU A 179 6.82 10.53 17.85
CA LEU A 179 6.28 9.25 18.34
C LEU A 179 7.26 8.08 18.22
N ALA A 180 8.18 8.13 17.26
CA ALA A 180 9.16 7.08 17.01
C ALA A 180 10.48 7.68 16.53
N SER A 181 11.55 6.87 16.57
CA SER A 181 12.80 7.25 15.89
C SER A 181 12.55 7.37 14.38
N HIS A 182 13.37 8.14 13.67
CA HIS A 182 13.20 8.28 12.22
C HIS A 182 14.53 8.27 11.46
N LEU A 183 14.45 7.78 10.23
CA LEU A 183 15.52 7.76 9.25
C LEU A 183 14.97 8.31 7.93
N VAL A 184 15.78 9.09 7.23
CA VAL A 184 15.42 9.64 5.92
C VAL A 184 16.34 9.04 4.88
N ILE A 185 15.75 8.48 3.84
CA ILE A 185 16.46 7.98 2.68
C ILE A 185 16.30 9.01 1.56
N ASP A 186 17.42 9.53 1.08
CA ASP A 186 17.54 10.44 -0.06
C ASP A 186 18.18 9.70 -1.23
N SER A 187 17.36 9.02 -2.03
CA SER A 187 17.88 8.25 -3.17
C SER A 187 18.30 9.18 -4.31
N PRO A 188 19.53 9.05 -4.84
CA PRO A 188 19.99 9.89 -5.94
C PRO A 188 19.29 9.52 -7.26
N LYS A 189 19.22 10.47 -8.20
CA LYS A 189 18.87 10.15 -9.59
C LYS A 189 19.84 9.09 -10.12
N GLN A 190 19.33 8.19 -10.94
CA GLN A 190 20.13 7.10 -11.52
C GLN A 190 20.41 7.40 -12.99
N GLN A 191 21.67 7.31 -13.41
CA GLN A 191 22.02 7.45 -14.83
C GLN A 191 21.78 6.11 -15.54
N LEU A 192 21.05 6.16 -16.65
CA LEU A 192 20.81 5.01 -17.51
C LEU A 192 21.96 4.81 -18.51
N GLU A 193 22.02 3.63 -19.14
CA GLU A 193 23.07 3.29 -20.12
C GLU A 193 23.12 4.25 -21.32
N ASP A 194 21.98 4.81 -21.70
CA ASP A 194 21.85 5.81 -22.77
C ASP A 194 22.30 7.23 -22.34
N GLY A 195 22.79 7.38 -21.10
CA GLY A 195 23.24 8.64 -20.51
C GLY A 195 22.12 9.52 -19.95
N THR A 196 20.85 9.13 -20.12
CA THR A 196 19.72 9.87 -19.55
C THR A 196 19.60 9.63 -18.05
N TRP A 197 18.95 10.54 -17.34
CA TRP A 197 18.73 10.43 -15.89
C TRP A 197 17.32 9.94 -15.61
N ARG A 198 17.21 8.89 -14.81
CA ARG A 198 15.95 8.36 -14.28
C ARG A 198 15.74 8.86 -12.86
N ARG A 199 14.52 9.29 -12.56
CA ARG A 199 14.11 9.61 -11.18
C ARG A 199 14.18 8.36 -10.29
N PRO A 200 14.40 8.52 -8.98
CA PRO A 200 14.29 7.42 -8.03
C PRO A 200 12.92 6.74 -8.10
N THR A 201 12.92 5.42 -7.90
CA THR A 201 11.74 4.57 -7.78
C THR A 201 11.65 3.99 -6.36
N THR A 202 10.50 3.43 -5.99
CA THR A 202 10.37 2.64 -4.75
C THR A 202 11.47 1.59 -4.63
N GLN A 203 11.83 0.95 -5.74
CA GLN A 203 12.91 -0.02 -5.74
C GLN A 203 14.23 0.60 -5.29
N SER A 204 14.64 1.71 -5.91
CA SER A 204 15.89 2.38 -5.54
C SER A 204 15.87 2.89 -4.10
N THR A 205 14.73 3.34 -3.57
CA THR A 205 14.66 3.83 -2.19
C THR A 205 14.80 2.71 -1.16
N ILE A 206 14.26 1.52 -1.45
CA ILE A 206 14.49 0.33 -0.62
C ILE A 206 15.95 -0.15 -0.74
N GLU A 207 16.53 -0.16 -1.94
CA GLU A 207 17.94 -0.51 -2.14
C GLU A 207 18.88 0.43 -1.37
N GLU A 208 18.63 1.74 -1.38
CA GLU A 208 19.39 2.70 -0.57
C GLU A 208 19.17 2.49 0.94
N TRP A 209 17.94 2.17 1.37
CA TRP A 209 17.68 1.83 2.77
C TRP A 209 18.46 0.59 3.22
N LEU A 210 18.51 -0.46 2.41
CA LEU A 210 19.25 -1.68 2.74
C LEU A 210 20.76 -1.42 2.94
N LYS A 211 21.33 -0.38 2.32
CA LYS A 211 22.73 0.03 2.55
C LYS A 211 22.98 0.55 3.96
N THR A 212 21.94 0.99 4.67
CA THR A 212 22.04 1.34 6.10
C THR A 212 22.08 0.10 7.00
N SER A 213 22.08 -1.11 6.42
CA SER A 213 22.13 -2.40 7.11
C SER A 213 21.04 -2.54 8.18
N PRO A 214 19.75 -2.32 7.85
CA PRO A 214 18.67 -2.50 8.81
C PRO A 214 18.62 -3.95 9.31
N THR A 215 18.31 -4.13 10.60
CA THR A 215 18.08 -5.46 11.16
C THR A 215 16.81 -6.05 10.54
N PRO A 216 16.80 -7.34 10.15
CA PRO A 216 15.58 -8.03 9.74
C PRO A 216 14.44 -7.87 10.75
N GLY A 217 13.22 -7.66 10.23
CA GLY A 217 12.05 -7.39 11.05
C GLY A 217 10.79 -7.17 10.24
N LYS A 218 9.73 -6.76 10.93
CA LYS A 218 8.41 -6.48 10.36
C LYS A 218 8.33 -5.04 9.88
N CYS A 219 7.86 -4.86 8.66
CA CYS A 219 7.74 -3.58 7.99
C CYS A 219 6.27 -3.28 7.67
N LEU A 220 5.81 -2.10 8.05
CA LEU A 220 4.53 -1.56 7.63
C LEU A 220 4.75 -0.53 6.53
N ALA A 221 4.43 -0.87 5.28
CA ALA A 221 4.66 -0.03 4.11
C ALA A 221 3.46 0.89 3.85
N ALA A 222 3.61 2.18 4.16
CA ALA A 222 2.59 3.20 4.00
C ALA A 222 2.54 3.75 2.57
N SER A 223 1.43 3.49 1.89
CA SER A 223 1.08 3.97 0.55
C SER A 223 -0.35 4.54 0.56
N SER A 224 -0.96 4.69 -0.61
CA SER A 224 -2.33 5.16 -0.78
C SER A 224 -2.98 4.41 -1.93
N GLN A 225 -4.28 4.13 -1.85
CA GLN A 225 -4.98 3.43 -2.92
C GLN A 225 -4.96 4.20 -4.25
N PRO A 226 -4.93 3.50 -5.41
CA PRO A 226 -4.95 2.04 -5.58
C PRO A 226 -3.59 1.33 -5.44
N PHE A 227 -2.55 2.03 -5.01
CA PHE A 227 -1.17 1.56 -5.14
C PHE A 227 -0.67 0.71 -3.96
N VAL A 228 -1.50 0.43 -2.94
CA VAL A 228 -0.99 -0.21 -1.72
C VAL A 228 -0.48 -1.63 -2.01
N GLY A 229 -1.30 -2.47 -2.66
CA GLY A 229 -0.93 -3.86 -2.99
C GLY A 229 0.28 -3.95 -3.92
N TYR A 230 0.29 -3.15 -4.99
CA TYR A 230 1.43 -3.06 -5.91
C TYR A 230 2.74 -2.67 -5.17
N GLN A 231 2.70 -1.65 -4.32
CA GLN A 231 3.90 -1.19 -3.63
C GLN A 231 4.39 -2.21 -2.59
N GLU A 232 3.48 -2.90 -1.91
CA GLU A 232 3.80 -4.04 -1.04
C GLU A 232 4.53 -5.14 -1.83
N ALA A 233 4.02 -5.51 -3.01
CA ALA A 233 4.64 -6.51 -3.88
C ALA A 233 6.05 -6.09 -4.35
N VAL A 234 6.23 -4.83 -4.74
CA VAL A 234 7.56 -4.27 -5.08
C VAL A 234 8.53 -4.45 -3.91
N ILE A 235 8.14 -3.99 -2.72
CA ILE A 235 9.01 -4.06 -1.54
C ILE A 235 9.36 -5.51 -1.20
N LYS A 236 8.38 -6.42 -1.23
CA LYS A 236 8.59 -7.87 -1.00
C LYS A 236 9.54 -8.51 -2.00
N SER A 237 9.55 -8.05 -3.26
CA SER A 237 10.45 -8.58 -4.29
C SER A 237 11.91 -8.14 -4.12
N ILE A 238 12.18 -7.13 -3.29
CA ILE A 238 13.50 -6.54 -3.09
C ILE A 238 14.07 -6.90 -1.72
N LEU A 239 13.24 -6.84 -0.68
CA LEU A 239 13.68 -7.15 0.67
C LEU A 239 14.03 -8.64 0.80
N PRO A 240 15.08 -8.99 1.56
CA PRO A 240 15.36 -10.38 1.91
C PRO A 240 14.15 -11.03 2.59
N SER A 241 13.96 -12.33 2.41
CA SER A 241 12.86 -13.10 3.01
C SER A 241 12.85 -13.12 4.55
N THR A 242 13.89 -12.56 5.19
CA THR A 242 13.95 -12.35 6.63
C THR A 242 13.17 -11.13 7.11
N PHE A 243 12.65 -10.31 6.18
CA PHE A 243 11.73 -9.22 6.48
C PHE A 243 10.29 -9.65 6.15
N ASP A 244 9.37 -9.35 7.07
CA ASP A 244 7.94 -9.45 6.82
C ASP A 244 7.40 -8.07 6.43
N VAL A 245 6.50 -7.99 5.46
CA VAL A 245 5.99 -6.71 4.95
C VAL A 245 4.48 -6.76 4.84
N ASP A 246 3.81 -5.76 5.39
CA ASP A 246 2.39 -5.51 5.22
C ASP A 246 2.19 -4.11 4.60
N GLY A 247 1.30 -3.99 3.62
CA GLY A 247 0.89 -2.72 3.06
C GLY A 247 -0.22 -2.05 3.88
N VAL A 248 -0.16 -0.72 3.99
CA VAL A 248 -1.17 0.09 4.67
C VAL A 248 -1.45 1.36 3.87
N GLY A 249 -2.69 1.83 3.87
CA GLY A 249 -3.03 3.05 3.16
C GLY A 249 -4.49 3.44 3.22
N SER A 250 -4.75 4.73 3.07
CA SER A 250 -6.11 5.26 3.00
C SER A 250 -6.87 4.72 1.79
N GLU A 251 -8.19 4.75 1.88
CA GLU A 251 -9.06 4.57 0.72
C GLU A 251 -8.78 5.62 -0.37
N ILE A 252 -9.35 5.41 -1.54
CA ILE A 252 -9.25 6.35 -2.66
C ILE A 252 -9.96 7.66 -2.31
N THR A 253 -9.22 8.76 -2.40
CA THR A 253 -9.72 10.13 -2.19
C THR A 253 -9.92 10.91 -3.48
N TYR A 254 -9.44 10.40 -4.62
CA TYR A 254 -9.50 11.06 -5.92
C TYR A 254 -9.97 10.08 -7.02
N PRO A 255 -10.78 10.52 -7.99
CA PRO A 255 -11.14 9.67 -9.12
C PRO A 255 -9.90 9.39 -9.98
N TYR A 256 -9.46 8.14 -9.99
CA TYR A 256 -8.45 7.66 -10.94
C TYR A 256 -9.11 7.15 -12.22
N SER A 257 -8.44 7.34 -13.35
CA SER A 257 -8.84 6.71 -14.61
C SER A 257 -8.70 5.19 -14.53
N LEU A 258 -9.47 4.47 -15.34
CA LEU A 258 -9.34 3.02 -15.47
C LEU A 258 -7.93 2.63 -15.91
N ALA A 259 -7.32 3.43 -16.80
CA ALA A 259 -5.94 3.25 -17.22
C ALA A 259 -4.94 3.11 -16.05
N ILE A 260 -5.12 3.89 -14.98
CA ILE A 260 -4.25 3.84 -13.80
C ILE A 260 -4.45 2.55 -13.00
N TYR A 261 -5.70 2.10 -12.85
CA TYR A 261 -5.98 0.83 -12.17
C TYR A 261 -5.38 -0.36 -12.93
N LEU A 262 -5.58 -0.41 -14.25
CA LEU A 262 -5.09 -1.51 -15.08
C LEU A 262 -3.55 -1.56 -15.09
N ASP A 263 -2.90 -0.40 -15.25
CA ASP A 263 -1.43 -0.30 -15.15
C ASP A 263 -0.92 -0.72 -13.77
N ASN A 264 -1.60 -0.32 -12.69
CA ASN A 264 -1.25 -0.72 -11.33
C ASN A 264 -1.36 -2.24 -11.11
N ILE A 265 -2.43 -2.86 -11.62
CA ILE A 265 -2.63 -4.31 -11.51
C ILE A 265 -1.61 -5.08 -12.35
N ALA A 266 -1.30 -4.61 -13.55
CA ALA A 266 -0.26 -5.21 -14.38
C ALA A 266 1.10 -5.20 -13.68
N LYS A 267 1.46 -4.07 -13.07
CA LYS A 267 2.69 -3.98 -12.27
C LYS A 267 2.63 -4.86 -11.04
N TRP A 268 1.49 -4.94 -10.37
CA TRP A 268 1.33 -5.78 -9.19
C TRP A 268 1.56 -7.27 -9.52
N LEU A 269 0.91 -7.80 -10.56
CA LEU A 269 1.13 -9.17 -11.02
C LEU A 269 2.60 -9.43 -11.36
N TYR A 270 3.22 -8.52 -12.11
CA TYR A 270 4.64 -8.62 -12.48
C TYR A 270 5.58 -8.77 -11.27
N TYR A 271 5.33 -8.07 -10.17
CA TYR A 271 6.18 -8.16 -8.97
C TYR A 271 5.82 -9.33 -8.06
N GLU A 272 4.58 -9.83 -8.09
CA GLU A 272 4.24 -11.10 -7.42
C GLU A 272 4.96 -12.28 -8.05
N ASP A 273 5.10 -12.29 -9.38
CA ASP A 273 5.79 -13.38 -10.10
C ASP A 273 7.31 -13.39 -9.88
N LYS A 274 7.87 -12.31 -9.32
CA LYS A 274 9.29 -12.20 -8.96
C LYS A 274 9.62 -12.65 -7.55
N ARG A 275 8.61 -12.96 -6.74
CA ARG A 275 8.78 -13.31 -5.33
C ARG A 275 9.35 -14.72 -5.15
#